data_AF-I0I920-F1
#
_entry.id   AF-I0I920-F1
#
_cell.length_a   1.000
_cell.length_b   1.000
_cell.length_c   1.000
_cell.angle_alpha   90.00
_cell.angle_beta   90.00
_cell.angle_gamma   90.00
#
_symmetry.space_group_name_H-M   'P 1'
#
loop_
_entity.id
_entity.type
_entity.pdbx_description
1 polymer ?
#
loop_
_entity_poly.entity_id
_entity_poly.type
_entity_poly.pdbx_seq_one_letter_code
_entity_poly.pdbx_strand_id
1 'polypeptide(L)' 'MTIKVLWLPTHTSWLNQIELWFSVLQRKLLTPNHFNSLTELAQSIMEFIRCENLSPKPIQWSYTVQKLETKLGTVL' A
#
# COMPACT_ATOMS: atom_id res chain seq x y z
N MET A 1 -15.76 -3.60 -21.58
CA MET A 1 -14.87 -3.22 -20.47
C MET A 1 -13.45 -3.18 -21.00
N THR A 2 -12.77 -2.04 -20.95
CA THR A 2 -11.39 -1.90 -21.45
C THR A 2 -10.44 -1.83 -20.27
N ILE A 3 -9.50 -2.76 -20.18
CA ILE A 3 -8.44 -2.75 -19.15
C ILE A 3 -7.24 -2.00 -19.72
N LYS A 4 -6.74 -0.99 -18.99
CA LYS A 4 -5.49 -0.29 -19.31
C LYS A 4 -4.44 -0.66 -18.28
N VAL A 5 -3.32 -1.19 -18.74
CA VAL A 5 -2.15 -1.46 -17.90
C VAL A 5 -1.31 -0.19 -17.82
N LEU A 6 -0.97 0.21 -16.60
CA LEU A 6 -0.08 1.34 -16.32
C LEU A 6 1.17 0.81 -15.62
N TRP A 7 2.33 1.27 -16.08
CA TRP A 7 3.61 0.95 -15.47
C TRP A 7 4.11 2.15 -14.69
N LEU A 8 4.49 1.94 -13.43
CA LEU A 8 5.16 2.97 -12.63
C LEU A 8 6.60 3.13 -13.12
N PRO A 9 7.18 4.35 -13.07
CA PRO A 9 8.58 4.55 -13.40
C PRO A 9 9.50 3.66 -12.55
N THR A 10 10.66 3.29 -13.09
CA THR A 10 11.64 2.49 -12.37
C THR A 10 12.02 3.19 -11.05
N HIS A 11 12.14 2.41 -9.97
CA HIS A 11 12.46 2.89 -8.61
C HIS A 11 11.40 3.81 -7.96
N THR A 12 10.14 3.80 -8.45
CA THR A 12 9.03 4.54 -7.81
C THR A 12 8.09 3.64 -7.01
N SER A 13 8.68 2.74 -6.23
CA SER A 13 7.95 1.81 -5.35
C SER A 13 7.04 2.56 -4.35
N TRP A 14 7.44 3.76 -3.93
CA TRP A 14 6.63 4.66 -3.09
C TRP A 14 5.32 5.13 -3.74
N LEU A 15 5.19 5.07 -5.06
CA LEU A 15 3.96 5.41 -5.79
C LEU A 15 3.01 4.20 -5.90
N ASN A 16 3.47 3.01 -5.51
CA ASN A 16 2.74 1.77 -5.62
C ASN A 16 1.83 1.54 -4.41
N GLN A 17 0.51 1.61 -4.62
CA GLN A 17 -0.47 1.46 -3.53
C GLN A 17 -0.40 0.09 -2.84
N ILE A 18 -0.07 -0.98 -3.57
CA ILE A 18 0.02 -2.31 -2.97
C ILE A 18 1.18 -2.43 -1.97
N GLU A 19 2.29 -1.71 -2.20
CA GLU A 19 3.43 -1.69 -1.28
C GLU A 19 3.09 -0.95 0.03
N LEU A 20 2.32 0.13 -0.07
CA LEU A 20 1.78 0.82 1.10
C LEU A 20 0.85 -0.10 1.90
N TRP A 21 -0.01 -0.85 1.21
CA TRP A 21 -0.89 -1.82 1.85
C TRP A 21 -0.10 -2.94 2.55
N PHE A 22 0.92 -3.52 1.92
CA PHE A 22 1.79 -4.51 2.56
C PHE A 22 2.52 -3.95 3.79
N SER A 23 2.92 -2.68 3.76
CA SER A 23 3.51 -2.01 4.93
C SER A 23 2.53 -1.86 6.10
N VAL A 24 1.22 -1.73 5.83
CA VAL A 24 0.18 -1.71 6.85
C VAL A 24 -0.06 -3.12 7.39
N LEU A 25 -0.18 -4.12 6.52
CA LEU A 25 -0.31 -5.54 6.90
C LEU A 25 0.85 -5.98 7.81
N GLN A 26 2.08 -5.63 7.43
CA GLN A 26 3.28 -5.96 8.21
C GLN A 26 3.19 -5.40 9.64
N ARG A 27 2.87 -4.11 9.78
CA ARG A 27 2.84 -3.43 11.09
C ARG A 27 1.67 -3.84 11.96
N LYS A 28 0.50 -4.11 11.37
CA LYS A 28 -0.73 -4.38 12.12
C LYS A 28 -0.94 -5.86 12.44
N LEU A 29 -0.50 -6.76 11.56
CA LEU A 29 -0.80 -8.19 11.69
C LEU A 29 0.47 -9.05 11.82
N LEU A 30 1.48 -8.80 10.99
CA LEU A 30 2.64 -9.70 10.89
C LEU A 30 3.77 -9.34 11.86
N THR A 31 3.57 -8.37 12.77
CA THR A 31 4.58 -7.94 13.74
C THR A 31 4.01 -7.94 15.16
N PRO A 32 4.49 -8.83 16.05
CA PRO A 32 5.39 -9.95 15.79
C PRO A 32 4.72 -11.08 14.98
N ASN A 33 5.50 -11.84 14.21
CA ASN A 33 5.01 -12.90 13.33
C ASN A 33 4.83 -14.24 14.09
N HIS A 34 3.93 -14.29 15.08
CA HIS A 34 3.71 -15.48 15.90
C HIS A 34 2.46 -16.24 15.45
N PHE A 35 2.63 -17.15 14.49
CA PHE A 35 1.58 -18.07 14.05
C PHE A 35 2.04 -19.51 14.21
N ASN A 36 1.13 -20.40 14.59
CA ASN A 36 1.43 -21.81 14.84
C ASN A 36 1.40 -22.64 13.56
N SER A 37 0.81 -22.12 12.48
CA SER A 37 0.76 -22.79 11.18
C SER A 37 0.57 -21.80 10.02
N LEU A 38 0.87 -22.25 8.80
CA LEU A 38 0.56 -21.50 7.58
C LEU A 38 -0.95 -21.32 7.37
N THR A 39 -1.77 -22.28 7.79
CA THR A 39 -3.23 -22.19 7.72
C THR A 39 -3.75 -21.06 8.58
N GLU A 40 -3.24 -20.94 9.80
CA GLU A 40 -3.59 -19.87 10.73
C GLU A 40 -3.21 -18.50 10.14
N LEU A 41 -1.97 -18.37 9.65
CA LEU A 41 -1.51 -17.15 8.98
C LEU A 41 -2.42 -16.75 7.81
N ALA A 42 -2.77 -17.69 6.94
CA ALA A 42 -3.64 -17.42 5.79
C ALA A 42 -5.04 -16.95 6.23
N GLN A 43 -5.63 -17.60 7.24
CA GLN A 43 -6.92 -17.19 7.81
C GLN A 43 -6.85 -15.79 8.42
N SER A 44 -5.80 -15.49 9.18
CA SER A 44 -5.60 -14.17 9.77
C SER A 44 -5.45 -13.06 8.73
N ILE A 45 -4.75 -13.32 7.62
CA ILE A 45 -4.62 -12.35 6.51
C ILE A 45 -5.99 -12.11 5.84
N MET A 46 -6.77 -13.16 5.59
CA MET A 46 -8.09 -13.03 4.98
C MET A 46 -9.06 -12.24 5.87
N GLU A 47 -9.03 -12.52 7.18
CA GLU A 47 -9.85 -11.81 8.16
C GLU A 47 -9.42 -10.34 8.30
N PHE A 48 -8.12 -10.07 8.26
CA PHE A 48 -7.59 -8.71 8.24
C PHE A 48 -8.08 -7.93 7.02
N ILE A 49 -8.03 -8.52 5.82
CA ILE A 49 -8.55 -7.92 4.59
C ILE A 49 -10.05 -7.62 4.74
N ARG A 50 -10.82 -8.58 5.25
CA ARG A 50 -12.26 -8.41 5.48
C ARG A 50 -12.54 -7.23 6.41
N CYS A 51 -11.83 -7.14 7.54
CA CYS A 51 -11.98 -6.07 8.51
C CYS A 51 -11.61 -4.69 7.94
N GLU A 52 -10.48 -4.55 7.25
CA GLU A 52 -10.08 -3.26 6.67
C GLU A 52 -11.05 -2.81 5.55
N ASN A 53 -11.68 -3.75 4.83
CA ASN A 53 -12.69 -3.44 3.82
C ASN A 53 -14.05 -2.99 4.38
N LEU A 54 -14.36 -3.27 5.66
CA LEU A 54 -15.58 -2.75 6.30
C LEU A 54 -15.52 -1.23 6.51
N SER A 55 -14.31 -0.68 6.67
CA SER A 55 -14.10 0.77 6.82
C SER A 55 -12.80 1.18 6.12
N PRO A 56 -12.83 1.29 4.78
CA PRO A 56 -11.63 1.59 4.02
C PRO A 56 -11.15 3.01 4.33
N LYS A 57 -9.87 3.13 4.67
CA LYS A 57 -9.23 4.43 4.90
C LYS A 57 -8.46 4.84 3.65
N PRO A 58 -8.76 6.01 3.04
CA PRO A 58 -7.99 6.50 1.91
C PRO A 58 -6.52 6.72 2.30
N ILE A 59 -5.62 6.33 1.40
CA ILE A 59 -4.19 6.61 1.55
C ILE A 59 -3.98 8.13 1.50
N GLN A 60 -3.40 8.67 2.56
CA GLN A 60 -3.01 10.08 2.62
C GLN A 60 -1.62 10.25 2.02
N TRP A 61 -1.56 10.73 0.78
CA TRP A 61 -0.31 10.95 0.08
C TRP A 61 0.44 12.15 0.67
N SER A 62 1.65 11.90 1.18
CA SER A 62 2.53 12.97 1.65
C SER A 62 3.34 13.62 0.52
N TYR A 63 3.56 12.91 -0.58
CA TYR A 63 4.24 13.41 -1.77
C TYR A 63 3.20 13.89 -2.79
N THR A 64 3.20 15.19 -3.07
CA THR A 64 2.23 15.84 -3.96
C THR A 64 2.89 16.24 -5.28
N VAL A 65 2.07 16.49 -6.32
CA VAL A 65 2.55 17.05 -7.59
C VAL A 65 3.33 18.34 -7.33
N GLN A 66 2.87 19.17 -6.40
CA GLN A 66 3.57 20.40 -6.05
C GLN A 66 4.98 20.16 -5.49
N LYS A 67 5.15 19.15 -4.60
CA LYS A 67 6.47 18.75 -4.11
C LYS A 67 7.37 18.22 -5.24
N LEU A 68 6.79 17.55 -6.24
CA LEU A 68 7.51 17.13 -7.43
C LEU A 68 7.96 18.33 -8.27
N GLU A 69 7.05 19.25 -8.59
CA GLU A 69 7.34 20.45 -9.39
C GLU A 69 8.40 21.35 -8.72
N THR A 70 8.31 21.54 -7.39
CA THR A 70 9.35 22.25 -6.63
C THR A 70 10.70 21.55 -6.74
N LYS A 71 10.74 20.22 -6.64
CA LYS A 71 11.98 19.45 -6.75
C LYS A 71 12.59 19.50 -8.16
N LEU A 72 11.75 19.57 -9.19
CA LEU A 72 12.17 19.66 -10.59
C LEU A 72 12.52 21.09 -11.03
N GLY A 73 12.34 22.10 -10.18
CA GLY A 73 12.58 23.50 -10.52
C GLY A 73 11.61 24.03 -11.59
N THR A 74 10.43 23.40 -11.72
CA THR A 74 9.42 23.72 -12.75
C THR A 74 8.39 24.73 -12.26
N VAL A 75 8.40 25.05 -10.96
CA VAL A 75 7.63 26.15 -10.39
C VAL A 75 8.37 27.46 -10.71
N LEU A 76 7.80 28.26 -11.61
CA LEU A 76 8.06 29.70 -11.72
C LEU A 76 7.37 30.44 -10.57
#